data_AF-A0A6C1KR17-F1
#
_entry.id   AF-A0A6C1KR17-F1
#
_cell.length_a   1.000
_cell.length_b   1.000
_cell.length_c   1.000
_cell.angle_alpha   90.00
_cell.angle_beta   90.00
_cell.angle_gamma   90.00
#
_symmetry.space_group_name_H-M   'P 1'
#
loop_
_entity.id
_entity.type
_entity.pdbx_description
1 polymer ?
#
loop_
_entity_poly.entity_id
_entity_poly.type
_entity_poly.pdbx_seq_one_letter_code
_entity_poly.pdbx_strand_id
1 'polypeptide(L)' 'MAQQAEADLSSLLDRLKAAQRDLVLTAAKSTALPSDGMLRKISELEGAIAATEALIQEEGDRR' A
#
# COMPACT_ATOMS: atom_id res chain seq x y z
N MET A 1 -14.70 8.72 -17.25
CA MET A 1 -14.44 7.33 -16.80
C MET A 1 -12.99 7.17 -16.35
N ALA A 2 -12.00 7.46 -17.20
CA ALA A 2 -10.57 7.41 -16.83
C ALA A 2 -10.20 8.26 -15.59
N GLN A 3 -10.77 9.47 -15.45
CA GLN A 3 -10.57 10.34 -14.28
C GLN A 3 -11.11 9.74 -12.96
N GLN A 4 -12.18 8.95 -13.03
CA GLN A 4 -12.73 8.31 -11.84
C GLN A 4 -11.85 7.13 -11.40
N ALA A 5 -11.37 6.33 -12.35
CA ALA A 5 -10.51 5.19 -12.05
C ALA A 5 -9.19 5.60 -11.37
N GLU A 6 -8.54 6.68 -11.83
CA GLU A 6 -7.33 7.20 -11.19
C GLU A 6 -7.59 7.74 -9.77
N ALA A 7 -8.73 8.40 -9.55
CA ALA A 7 -9.12 8.87 -8.22
C ALA A 7 -9.38 7.70 -7.26
N ASP A 8 -10.04 6.65 -7.75
CA ASP A 8 -10.32 5.44 -6.98
C ASP A 8 -9.03 4.69 -6.64
N LEU A 9 -8.08 4.59 -7.58
CA LEU A 9 -6.76 3.98 -7.36
C LEU A 9 -5.91 4.80 -6.39
N SER A 10 -5.92 6.13 -6.49
CA SER A 10 -5.22 7.01 -5.55
C SER A 10 -5.77 6.85 -4.12
N SER A 11 -7.10 6.80 -3.98
CA SER A 11 -7.76 6.53 -2.70
C SER A 11 -7.45 5.14 -2.14
N LEU A 12 -7.30 4.12 -3.00
CA LEU A 12 -6.83 2.80 -2.59
C LEU A 12 -5.37 2.85 -2.09
N LEU A 13 -4.49 3.51 -2.83
CA LEU A 13 -3.08 3.65 -2.51
C LEU A 13 -2.88 4.29 -1.13
N ASP A 14 -3.61 5.37 -0.84
CA ASP A 14 -3.55 6.05 0.46
C ASP A 14 -3.93 5.12 1.61
N ARG A 15 -5.00 4.32 1.45
CA ARG A 15 -5.43 3.35 2.46
C ARG A 15 -4.41 2.24 2.66
N LEU A 16 -3.80 1.73 1.59
CA LEU A 16 -2.75 0.70 1.67
C LEU A 16 -1.50 1.23 2.40
N LYS A 17 -1.04 2.44 2.04
CA LYS A 17 0.09 3.10 2.69
C LYS A 17 -0.18 3.39 4.17
N ALA A 18 -1.39 3.84 4.50
CA ALA A 18 -1.80 4.04 5.89
C ALA A 18 -1.75 2.73 6.70
N ALA A 19 -2.32 1.65 6.15
CA ALA A 19 -2.29 0.34 6.81
C ALA A 19 -0.86 -0.20 7.02
N GLN A 20 0.01 -0.07 6.02
CA GLN A 20 1.41 -0.47 6.13
C GLN A 20 2.14 0.36 7.18
N ARG A 21 1.95 1.69 7.17
CA ARG A 21 2.52 2.60 8.16
C ARG A 21 2.10 2.22 9.58
N ASP A 22 0.82 1.92 9.79
CA ASP A 22 0.31 1.54 11.11
C ASP A 22 0.92 0.23 11.61
N LEU A 23 1.11 -0.77 10.74
CA LEU A 23 1.81 -2.01 11.08
C LEU A 23 3.26 -1.76 11.46
N VAL A 24 3.99 -0.96 10.68
CA VAL A 24 5.40 -0.63 10.95
C VAL A 24 5.53 0.15 12.26
N LEU A 25 4.65 1.14 12.50
CA LEU A 25 4.63 1.89 13.75
C LEU A 25 4.26 1.01 14.95
N THR A 26 3.39 0.02 14.75
CA THR A 26 3.06 -0.97 15.79
C THR A 26 4.25 -1.85 16.11
N ALA A 27 4.97 -2.34 15.08
CA ALA A 27 6.20 -3.10 15.26
C ALA A 27 7.28 -2.29 16.00
N ALA A 28 7.43 -1.01 15.65
CA ALA A 28 8.42 -0.12 16.25
C ALA A 28 8.19 0.17 17.74
N LYS A 29 6.96 -0.01 18.25
CA LYS A 29 6.64 0.12 19.68
C LYS A 29 7.06 -1.10 20.51
N SER A 30 7.35 -2.23 19.85
CA SER A 30 7.80 -3.46 20.51
C SER A 30 9.30 -3.43 20.75
N THR A 31 9.75 -3.98 21.88
CA THR A 31 11.18 -4.23 22.16
C THR A 31 11.69 -5.51 21.49
N ALA A 32 10.78 -6.33 20.96
CA ALA A 32 11.07 -7.55 20.23
C ALA A 32 10.79 -7.36 18.73
N LEU A 33 11.43 -8.19 17.89
CA LEU A 33 11.17 -8.22 16.46
C LEU A 33 9.69 -8.51 16.16
N PRO A 34 9.15 -7.96 15.06
CA PRO A 34 7.81 -8.29 14.61
C PRO A 34 7.69 -9.78 14.30
N SER A 35 6.52 -10.36 14.57
CA SER A 35 6.25 -11.76 14.27
C SER A 35 6.28 -12.01 12.76
N ASP A 36 6.56 -13.26 12.35
CA ASP A 36 6.54 -13.67 10.94
C ASP A 36 5.22 -13.30 10.25
N GLY A 37 4.10 -13.41 10.96
CA GLY A 37 2.80 -13.01 10.44
C GLY A 37 2.68 -11.50 10.20
N MET A 38 3.31 -10.66 11.03
CA MET A 38 3.36 -9.21 10.82
C MET A 38 4.31 -8.86 9.67
N LEU A 39 5.49 -9.48 9.60
CA LEU A 39 6.44 -9.31 8.49
C LEU A 39 5.80 -9.69 7.15
N ARG A 40 5.07 -10.82 7.11
CA ARG A 40 4.34 -11.27 5.92
C ARG A 40 3.27 -10.26 5.51
N LYS A 41 2.47 -9.74 6.44
CA LYS A 41 1.45 -8.72 6.14
C LYS A 41 2.06 -7.44 5.56
N ILE A 42 3.20 -7.01 6.10
CA ILE A 42 3.93 -5.84 5.58
C ILE A 42 4.36 -6.11 4.13
N SER A 43 4.97 -7.26 3.86
CA SER A 43 5.40 -7.64 2.50
C SER A 43 4.24 -7.76 1.51
N GLU A 44 3.11 -8.32 1.94
CA GLU A 44 1.89 -8.41 1.11
C GLU A 44 1.33 -7.01 0.78
N LEU A 45 1.37 -6.07 1.74
CA LEU A 45 0.99 -4.67 1.50
C LEU A 45 1.96 -3.96 0.55
N GLU A 46 3.26 -4.20 0.66
CA GLU A 46 4.27 -3.64 -0.28
C GLU A 46 3.98 -4.07 -1.72
N GLY A 47 3.67 -5.34 -1.93
CA GLY A 47 3.27 -5.86 -3.25
C GLY A 47 2.00 -5.20 -3.77
N ALA A 48 0.99 -5.03 -2.92
CA ALA A 48 -0.27 -4.38 -3.30
C ALA A 48 -0.09 -2.88 -3.61
N ILE A 49 0.77 -2.19 -2.85
CA ILE A 49 1.13 -0.78 -3.08
C ILE A 49 1.81 -0.64 -4.44
N ALA A 50 2.85 -1.45 -4.70
CA ALA A 50 3.59 -1.42 -5.96
C ALA A 50 2.68 -1.69 -7.17
N ALA A 51 1.77 -2.67 -7.06
CA ALA A 51 0.80 -2.96 -8.12
C ALA A 51 -0.18 -1.80 -8.35
N THR A 52 -0.62 -1.12 -7.28
CA THR A 52 -1.53 0.03 -7.38
C THR A 52 -0.84 1.24 -8.00
N GLU A 53 0.41 1.52 -7.60
CA GLU A 53 1.23 2.60 -8.17
C GLU A 53 1.50 2.36 -9.66
N ALA A 54 1.82 1.13 -10.05
CA ALA A 54 2.00 0.76 -11.45
C ALA A 54 0.72 1.02 -12.26
N LEU A 55 -0.44 0.64 -11.74
CA LEU A 55 -1.71 0.85 -12.44
C LEU A 55 -2.09 2.34 -12.55
N ILE A 56 -1.80 3.16 -11.53
CA ILE A 56 -1.98 4.62 -11.61
C ILE A 56 -1.11 5.19 -12.75
N GLN A 57 0.16 4.78 -12.83
CA GLN A 57 1.06 5.22 -13.89
C GLN A 57 0.54 4.80 -15.27
N GLU A 58 0.11 3.54 -15.42
CA GLU A 58 -0.49 3.05 -16.68
C GLU A 58 -1.73 3.84 -17.10
N GLU A 59 -2.62 4.18 -16.16
CA GLU A 59 -3.82 4.97 -16.45
C GLU A 59 -3.51 6.45 -16.72
N GLY A 60 -2.41 6.97 -16.18
CA GLY A 60 -1.88 8.30 -16.49
C GLY A 60 -1.29 8.37 -17.90
N ASP A 61 -0.51 7.37 -18.29
CA ASP A 61 0.14 7.29 -19.62
C ASP A 61 -0.86 7.00 -20.76
N ARG A 62 -2.06 6.50 -20.44
CA ARG A 62 -3.15 6.24 -21.40
C ARG A 62 -3.98 7.49 -21.76
N ARG A 63 -3.76 8.63 -21.11
CA ARG A 63 -4.49 9.90 -21.35
C ARG A 63 -3.77 10.83 -22.30
#